data_AF-A0A518DHI4-F1
#
_entry.id   AF-A0A518DHI4-F1
#
_cell.length_a   1.000
_cell.length_b   1.000
_cell.length_c   1.000
_cell.angle_alpha   90.00
_cell.angle_beta   90.00
_cell.angle_gamma   90.00
#
_symmetry.space_group_name_H-M   'P 1'
#
loop_
_entity.id
_entity.type
_entity.pdbx_description
1 polymer ?
#
loop_
_entity_poly.entity_id
_entity_poly.type
_entity_poly.pdbx_seq_one_letter_code
_entity_poly.pdbx_strand_id
1 'polypeptide(L)'
;MSSNPCAVLRMLHRAVGTSYWDQLRSAALAAAVVTYCVPFTHAQTTVLVADSLNSRVVSYNVNASNNWSVNGIFAQASDGSGLNSPGPIVYDSATSTVYIGEVNQGGAARILKYSAAGVFQGVLTTFGGEIPDSLAIAPDGNLFASNPFGTNGFEKDNIYKVNISTGGFSEFIAEPDPLFFPNPTYRLINPRGLAVAGNTLYVANRDSMGTSTGSILRFDATTGAYLDAGIGADPLTINDDVFGNFDNPMALHFNASTNTLTAGVFGGGQDLFEIDLAGSAAFAPPVSPTNTPAEGVTKIYNPSDTGSILSIDVIGGQTYWSSFNTGSVYRLDAVDTKTTVASGLGNAQGIEAIPFQGIGSAEQEWQVDDFGNWDVGANWLFGSPDSDVARALLGGVIQAPATVYMDAANTVKSLRFDNANKYAVAGAGSLTLEADTGSALITVTSGSHELQLPVELGSNTTVNVAAGTTLAFNNLLVQNGFTLTILGSGTVNFNNARVLGGNPGSIIAAPGVTLLGAAGLGALVGTAVPEPGAAALLLAGCLAGIIARRRRVW
;
A
#
# COMPACT_ATOMS: atom_id res chain seq x y z
N MET A 1 -16.36 23.13 -10.88
CA MET A 1 -16.91 23.93 -9.77
C MET A 1 -17.85 23.05 -8.96
N SER A 2 -17.33 22.29 -8.00
CA SER A 2 -18.16 21.63 -6.97
C SER A 2 -17.70 22.19 -5.63
N SER A 3 -18.43 23.19 -5.14
CA SER A 3 -18.18 23.78 -3.82
C SER A 3 -18.46 22.74 -2.74
N ASN A 4 -17.41 22.34 -2.03
CA ASN A 4 -17.45 21.50 -0.84
C ASN A 4 -18.39 22.13 0.22
N PRO A 5 -19.52 21.49 0.58
CA PRO A 5 -20.46 22.03 1.56
C PRO A 5 -19.84 22.19 2.96
N CYS A 6 -18.85 21.37 3.31
CA CYS A 6 -18.10 21.47 4.57
C CYS A 6 -17.09 22.63 4.56
N ALA A 7 -16.52 22.97 3.41
CA ALA A 7 -15.70 24.17 3.25
C ALA A 7 -16.55 25.44 3.37
N VAL A 8 -17.76 25.42 2.82
CA VAL A 8 -18.76 26.48 2.99
C VAL A 8 -19.20 26.61 4.46
N LEU A 9 -19.34 25.50 5.19
CA LEU A 9 -19.69 25.50 6.62
C LEU A 9 -18.52 26.00 7.51
N ARG A 10 -17.27 25.62 7.21
CA ARG A 10 -16.07 26.17 7.86
C ARG A 10 -15.85 27.66 7.54
N MET A 11 -16.15 28.09 6.32
CA MET A 11 -16.14 29.51 5.94
C MET A 11 -17.26 30.29 6.66
N LEU A 12 -18.46 29.74 6.78
CA LEU A 12 -19.58 30.35 7.54
C LEU A 12 -19.27 30.45 9.04
N HIS A 13 -18.58 29.48 9.62
CA HIS A 13 -18.13 29.52 11.02
C HIS A 13 -17.05 30.59 11.27
N ARG A 14 -16.27 30.96 10.24
CA ARG A 14 -15.26 32.04 10.31
C ARG A 14 -15.84 33.43 9.97
N ALA A 15 -16.91 33.50 9.18
CA ALA A 15 -17.50 34.76 8.71
C ALA A 15 -18.52 35.40 9.68
N VAL A 16 -19.12 34.61 10.59
CA VAL A 16 -20.16 35.11 11.50
C VAL A 16 -19.68 34.99 12.94
N GLY A 17 -19.30 36.13 13.53
CA GLY A 17 -18.87 36.21 14.93
C GLY A 17 -19.88 35.58 15.90
N THR A 18 -19.37 35.20 17.06
CA THR A 18 -20.00 34.33 18.09
C THR A 18 -21.41 34.71 18.56
N SER A 19 -21.94 35.88 18.21
CA SER A 19 -23.23 36.39 18.68
C SER A 19 -24.47 35.94 17.90
N TYR A 20 -24.31 35.32 16.71
CA TYR A 20 -25.46 34.91 15.88
C TYR A 20 -25.97 33.48 16.15
N TRP A 21 -25.16 32.65 16.81
CA TRP A 21 -25.48 31.24 17.05
C TRP A 21 -26.46 31.01 18.22
N ASP A 22 -26.61 31.98 19.12
CA ASP A 22 -27.58 31.90 20.21
C ASP A 22 -29.05 32.02 19.75
N GLN A 23 -29.30 32.50 18.52
CA GLN A 23 -30.65 32.66 17.97
C GLN A 23 -31.19 31.44 17.19
N LEU A 24 -30.37 30.42 16.86
CA LEU A 24 -30.78 29.28 16.03
C LEU A 24 -31.10 28.00 16.81
N ARG A 25 -31.69 28.13 18.02
CA ARG A 25 -32.25 26.99 18.77
C ARG A 25 -33.58 26.53 18.15
N SER A 26 -33.53 25.80 17.04
CA SER A 26 -34.66 24.96 16.62
C SER A 26 -34.17 23.62 16.06
N ALA A 27 -34.70 22.54 16.64
CA ALA A 27 -34.27 21.15 16.43
C ALA A 27 -34.43 20.64 14.98
N ALA A 28 -35.03 21.43 14.08
CA ALA A 28 -35.25 21.05 12.69
C ALA A 28 -33.98 21.15 11.82
N LEU A 29 -33.03 22.06 12.12
CA LEU A 29 -31.77 22.14 11.38
C LEU A 29 -30.76 21.06 11.80
N ALA A 30 -30.76 20.66 13.07
CA ALA A 30 -29.90 19.58 13.56
C ALA A 30 -30.23 18.23 12.89
N ALA A 31 -31.52 17.97 12.61
CA ALA A 31 -31.95 16.77 11.90
C ALA A 31 -31.55 16.77 10.42
N ALA A 32 -31.54 17.92 9.73
CA ALA A 32 -31.13 18.03 8.34
C ALA A 32 -29.59 17.97 8.14
N VAL A 33 -28.82 18.43 9.14
CA VAL A 33 -27.34 18.37 9.12
C VAL A 33 -26.83 16.93 9.33
N VAL A 34 -27.55 16.10 10.08
CA VAL A 34 -27.16 14.71 10.35
C VAL A 34 -27.41 13.78 9.16
N THR A 35 -28.36 14.10 8.26
CA THR A 35 -28.69 13.22 7.11
C THR A 35 -27.83 13.46 5.86
N TYR A 36 -27.11 14.59 5.76
CA TYR A 36 -26.23 14.90 4.61
C TYR A 36 -24.73 14.71 4.87
N CYS A 37 -24.32 14.42 6.10
CA CYS A 37 -22.98 13.90 6.41
C CYS A 37 -23.00 12.37 6.35
N VAL A 38 -23.30 11.80 5.19
CA VAL A 38 -22.74 10.47 4.90
C VAL A 38 -21.23 10.73 4.76
N PRO A 39 -20.35 10.09 5.56
CA PRO A 39 -18.93 10.21 5.31
C PRO A 39 -18.71 9.84 3.85
N PHE A 40 -18.09 10.73 3.07
CA PHE A 40 -17.50 10.33 1.81
C PHE A 40 -16.67 9.11 2.15
N THR A 41 -17.10 7.93 1.71
CA THR A 41 -16.31 6.72 1.84
C THR A 41 -15.06 6.99 1.03
N HIS A 42 -13.97 7.33 1.72
CA HIS A 42 -12.67 7.35 1.09
C HIS A 42 -12.50 5.99 0.43
N ALA A 43 -12.19 5.97 -0.86
CA ALA A 43 -11.79 4.73 -1.51
C ALA A 43 -10.63 4.16 -0.67
N GLN A 44 -10.55 2.84 -0.56
CA GLN A 44 -9.38 2.24 0.07
C GLN A 44 -8.13 2.80 -0.63
N THR A 45 -7.05 2.97 0.13
CA THR A 45 -5.77 3.50 -0.36
C THR A 45 -4.66 2.56 0.09
N THR A 46 -3.63 2.39 -0.72
CA THR A 46 -2.43 1.67 -0.29
C THR A 46 -1.36 2.69 0.07
N VAL A 47 -0.66 2.49 1.18
CA VAL A 47 0.42 3.37 1.64
C VAL A 47 1.71 2.59 1.73
N LEU A 48 2.76 3.15 1.16
CA LEU A 48 4.09 2.59 1.20
C LEU A 48 4.90 3.29 2.29
N VAL A 49 5.64 2.51 3.07
CA VAL A 49 6.57 3.03 4.08
C VAL A 49 7.92 2.38 3.89
N ALA A 50 8.96 3.19 3.68
CA ALA A 50 10.33 2.72 3.63
C ALA A 50 10.81 2.31 5.03
N ASP A 51 11.29 1.06 5.15
CA ASP A 51 11.87 0.46 6.35
C ASP A 51 13.36 0.23 6.13
N SER A 52 14.16 1.27 6.31
CA SER A 52 15.51 1.34 5.74
C SER A 52 16.48 0.33 6.32
N LEU A 53 16.52 0.19 7.65
CA LEU A 53 17.44 -0.76 8.29
C LEU A 53 17.12 -2.22 7.94
N ASN A 54 15.85 -2.51 7.62
CA ASN A 54 15.44 -3.83 7.16
C ASN A 54 15.46 -3.99 5.63
N SER A 55 15.92 -2.98 4.89
CA SER A 55 16.08 -3.00 3.43
C SER A 55 14.81 -3.43 2.68
N ARG A 56 13.67 -2.89 3.09
CA ARG A 56 12.36 -3.20 2.51
C ARG A 56 11.42 -2.00 2.50
N VAL A 57 10.43 -2.03 1.63
CA VAL A 57 9.27 -1.12 1.67
C VAL A 57 8.06 -1.93 2.06
N VAL A 58 7.38 -1.52 3.13
CA VAL A 58 6.17 -2.16 3.64
C VAL A 58 4.96 -1.46 3.05
N SER A 59 4.01 -2.24 2.54
CA SER A 59 2.71 -1.77 2.06
C SER A 59 1.67 -1.93 3.16
N TYR A 60 0.82 -0.92 3.32
CA TYR A 60 -0.32 -0.89 4.22
C TYR A 60 -1.60 -0.60 3.44
N ASN A 61 -2.69 -1.27 3.79
CA ASN A 61 -4.03 -0.90 3.34
C ASN A 61 -4.62 0.09 4.34
N VAL A 62 -5.22 1.15 3.83
CA VAL A 62 -5.91 2.17 4.61
C VAL A 62 -7.37 2.13 4.26
N ASN A 63 -8.19 1.76 5.24
CA ASN A 63 -9.63 1.67 5.05
C ASN A 63 -10.30 3.05 5.10
N ALA A 64 -11.62 3.10 4.85
CA ALA A 64 -12.39 4.35 4.86
C ALA A 64 -12.40 5.07 6.23
N SER A 65 -12.06 4.37 7.32
CA SER A 65 -11.90 4.94 8.66
C SER A 65 -10.44 5.33 8.96
N ASN A 66 -9.57 5.38 7.95
CA ASN A 66 -8.15 5.72 8.05
C ASN A 66 -7.34 4.78 8.95
N ASN A 67 -7.83 3.57 9.18
CA ASN A 67 -7.11 2.53 9.92
C ASN A 67 -6.19 1.76 8.98
N TRP A 68 -4.95 1.57 9.42
CA TRP A 68 -3.92 0.89 8.65
C TRP A 68 -3.88 -0.60 9.02
N SER A 69 -3.79 -1.46 8.01
CA SER A 69 -3.44 -2.86 8.14
C SER A 69 -2.26 -3.19 7.24
N VAL A 70 -1.36 -4.07 7.66
CA VAL A 70 -0.23 -4.48 6.82
C VAL A 70 -0.79 -5.24 5.61
N ASN A 71 -0.44 -4.77 4.40
CA ASN A 71 -0.76 -5.41 3.13
C ASN A 71 0.37 -6.34 2.67
N GLY A 72 1.62 -6.00 3.00
CA GLY A 72 2.77 -6.88 2.80
C GLY A 72 4.07 -6.15 2.50
N ILE A 73 5.02 -6.85 1.89
CA ILE A 73 6.28 -6.25 1.43
C ILE A 73 6.11 -5.83 -0.02
N PHE A 74 6.21 -4.53 -0.28
CA PHE A 74 6.12 -3.94 -1.61
C PHE A 74 7.41 -4.13 -2.41
N ALA A 75 8.55 -3.94 -1.76
CA ALA A 75 9.88 -4.02 -2.37
C ALA A 75 10.90 -4.51 -1.35
N GLN A 76 11.87 -5.32 -1.76
CA GLN A 76 12.94 -5.85 -0.90
C GLN A 76 14.08 -6.42 -1.73
N ALA A 77 15.28 -6.57 -1.17
CA ALA A 77 16.46 -7.03 -1.91
C ALA A 77 16.25 -8.30 -2.78
N SER A 78 15.42 -9.25 -2.33
CA SER A 78 15.18 -10.53 -3.00
C SER A 78 14.27 -10.45 -4.23
N ASP A 79 13.67 -9.30 -4.55
CA ASP A 79 12.89 -9.08 -5.78
C ASP A 79 13.75 -8.92 -7.05
N GLY A 80 15.09 -9.02 -6.92
CA GLY A 80 16.06 -8.83 -8.00
C GLY A 80 16.59 -7.40 -8.13
N SER A 81 16.07 -6.45 -7.35
CA SER A 81 16.55 -5.06 -7.29
C SER A 81 17.88 -4.90 -6.53
N GLY A 82 18.13 -5.80 -5.57
CA GLY A 82 19.16 -5.60 -4.56
C GLY A 82 18.90 -4.34 -3.72
N LEU A 83 17.64 -3.99 -3.46
CA LEU A 83 17.24 -2.86 -2.62
C LEU A 83 17.98 -2.90 -1.27
N ASN A 84 18.57 -1.78 -0.90
CA ASN A 84 19.33 -1.60 0.33
C ASN A 84 19.09 -0.19 0.88
N SER A 85 18.59 -0.12 2.12
CA SER A 85 18.31 1.15 2.80
C SER A 85 17.39 2.10 2.00
N PRO A 86 16.14 1.69 1.67
CA PRO A 86 15.17 2.57 1.01
C PRO A 86 14.91 3.82 1.86
N GLY A 87 14.79 4.98 1.21
CA GLY A 87 14.55 6.28 1.84
C GLY A 87 13.30 6.95 1.27
N PRO A 88 13.43 7.98 0.43
CA PRO A 88 12.28 8.67 -0.15
C PRO A 88 11.53 7.81 -1.17
N ILE A 89 10.20 7.94 -1.17
CA ILE A 89 9.29 7.26 -2.10
C ILE A 89 8.46 8.34 -2.78
N VAL A 90 8.23 8.22 -4.09
CA VAL A 90 7.26 9.07 -4.80
C VAL A 90 6.53 8.25 -5.85
N TYR A 91 5.23 8.50 -6.01
CA TYR A 91 4.37 7.83 -6.97
C TYR A 91 3.97 8.75 -8.12
N ASP A 92 4.28 8.29 -9.34
CA ASP A 92 3.85 8.93 -10.57
C ASP A 92 2.55 8.32 -11.06
N SER A 93 1.46 9.03 -10.81
CA SER A 93 0.11 8.64 -11.25
C SER A 93 -0.06 8.61 -12.77
N ALA A 94 0.74 9.37 -13.54
CA ALA A 94 0.63 9.39 -14.99
C ALA A 94 1.17 8.10 -15.62
N THR A 95 2.21 7.52 -15.01
CA THR A 95 2.84 6.29 -15.50
C THR A 95 2.58 5.06 -14.64
N SER A 96 1.87 5.22 -13.51
CA SER A 96 1.67 4.18 -12.50
C SER A 96 2.99 3.56 -12.01
N THR A 97 4.00 4.41 -11.83
CA THR A 97 5.35 4.01 -11.41
C THR A 97 5.66 4.57 -10.03
N VAL A 98 6.24 3.73 -9.17
CA VAL A 98 6.80 4.11 -7.87
C VAL A 98 8.31 4.22 -8.00
N TYR A 99 8.85 5.35 -7.55
CA TYR A 99 10.29 5.58 -7.48
C TYR A 99 10.72 5.51 -6.02
N ILE A 100 11.76 4.72 -5.75
CA ILE A 100 12.33 4.56 -4.41
C ILE A 100 13.79 5.00 -4.48
N GLY A 101 14.13 6.04 -3.72
CA GLY A 101 15.52 6.44 -3.50
C GLY A 101 16.16 5.59 -2.40
N GLU A 102 17.45 5.34 -2.51
CA GLU A 102 18.23 4.67 -1.45
C GLU A 102 19.07 5.67 -0.67
N VAL A 103 18.95 5.63 0.66
CA VAL A 103 19.76 6.43 1.58
C VAL A 103 20.94 5.60 2.05
N ASN A 104 22.05 5.68 1.31
CA ASN A 104 23.11 4.68 1.45
C ASN A 104 23.92 4.81 2.76
N GLN A 105 24.28 3.67 3.37
CA GLN A 105 25.24 3.56 4.48
C GLN A 105 26.61 3.02 4.00
N GLY A 106 27.13 3.52 2.87
CA GLY A 106 28.48 3.19 2.38
C GLY A 106 28.63 2.63 0.96
N GLY A 107 27.59 2.70 0.11
CA GLY A 107 27.65 2.44 -1.34
C GLY A 107 27.11 3.59 -2.20
N ALA A 108 26.97 3.38 -3.52
CA ALA A 108 26.36 4.36 -4.43
C ALA A 108 24.84 4.44 -4.23
N ALA A 109 24.28 5.64 -4.03
CA ALA A 109 22.82 5.78 -3.93
C ALA A 109 22.16 5.59 -5.30
N ARG A 110 20.92 5.11 -5.30
CA ARG A 110 20.17 4.82 -6.52
C ARG A 110 18.74 5.35 -6.41
N ILE A 111 18.10 5.52 -7.57
CA ILE A 111 16.64 5.57 -7.65
C ILE A 111 16.19 4.33 -8.41
N LEU A 112 15.35 3.52 -7.79
CA LEU A 112 14.80 2.30 -8.35
C LEU A 112 13.38 2.54 -8.84
N LYS A 113 12.98 1.80 -9.88
CA LYS A 113 11.64 1.86 -10.47
C LYS A 113 10.86 0.60 -10.12
N TYR A 114 9.62 0.80 -9.70
CA TYR A 114 8.65 -0.25 -9.46
C TYR A 114 7.34 0.09 -10.13
N SER A 115 6.61 -0.90 -10.63
CA SER A 115 5.19 -0.70 -10.94
C SER A 115 4.42 -0.41 -9.65
N ALA A 116 3.23 0.20 -9.74
CA ALA A 116 2.33 0.35 -8.60
C ALA A 116 1.98 -0.98 -7.90
N ALA A 117 2.15 -2.13 -8.56
CA ALA A 117 1.94 -3.46 -8.01
C ALA A 117 3.19 -4.09 -7.34
N GLY A 118 4.29 -3.33 -7.15
CA GLY A 118 5.51 -3.83 -6.49
C GLY A 118 6.46 -4.64 -7.39
N VAL A 119 6.22 -4.72 -8.70
CA VAL A 119 7.15 -5.36 -9.64
C VAL A 119 8.33 -4.43 -9.93
N PHE A 120 9.56 -4.88 -9.64
CA PHE A 120 10.78 -4.16 -9.98
C PHE A 120 10.96 -4.02 -11.49
N GLN A 121 11.26 -2.80 -11.96
CA GLN A 121 11.39 -2.45 -13.38
C GLN A 121 12.82 -2.04 -13.78
N GLY A 122 13.73 -1.94 -12.82
CA GLY A 122 15.12 -1.54 -13.06
C GLY A 122 15.56 -0.34 -12.22
N VAL A 123 16.85 -0.04 -12.29
CA VAL A 123 17.45 1.16 -11.69
C VAL A 123 17.26 2.32 -12.68
N LEU A 124 16.62 3.40 -12.24
CA LEU A 124 16.50 4.63 -13.03
C LEU A 124 17.85 5.34 -13.14
N THR A 125 18.49 5.58 -11.99
CA THR A 125 19.77 6.28 -11.92
C THR A 125 20.60 5.78 -10.75
N THR A 126 21.91 5.99 -10.84
CA THR A 126 22.90 5.73 -9.79
C THR A 126 23.74 6.99 -9.61
N PHE A 127 23.78 7.48 -8.38
CA PHE A 127 24.55 8.63 -7.95
C PHE A 127 25.99 8.22 -7.62
N GLY A 128 26.94 9.15 -7.78
CA GLY A 128 28.38 8.94 -7.59
C GLY A 128 28.88 9.08 -6.15
N GLY A 129 27.98 9.22 -5.17
CA GLY A 129 28.29 9.40 -3.75
C GLY A 129 27.19 10.15 -2.98
N GLU A 130 26.27 10.78 -3.70
CA GLU A 130 25.18 11.62 -3.20
C GLU A 130 24.04 10.80 -2.58
N ILE A 131 23.28 11.39 -1.67
CA ILE A 131 22.19 10.70 -0.96
C ILE A 131 20.88 11.46 -1.22
N PRO A 132 19.95 10.91 -2.03
CA PRO A 132 18.64 11.52 -2.20
C PRO A 132 17.86 11.41 -0.89
N ASP A 133 17.55 12.54 -0.27
CA ASP A 133 16.80 12.57 0.99
C ASP A 133 15.29 12.74 0.77
N SER A 134 14.91 13.44 -0.30
CA SER A 134 13.53 13.61 -0.75
C SER A 134 13.45 13.53 -2.28
N LEU A 135 12.30 13.07 -2.77
CA LEU A 135 11.94 13.04 -4.19
C LEU A 135 10.63 13.81 -4.40
N ALA A 136 10.52 14.51 -5.52
CA ALA A 136 9.26 15.13 -5.95
C ALA A 136 9.11 15.05 -7.46
N ILE A 137 7.88 14.97 -7.96
CA ILE A 137 7.61 14.99 -9.40
C ILE A 137 7.56 16.45 -9.88
N ALA A 138 8.41 16.79 -10.83
CA ALA A 138 8.46 18.08 -11.49
C ALA A 138 7.25 18.25 -12.44
N PRO A 139 6.85 19.49 -12.76
CA PRO A 139 5.70 19.75 -13.64
C PRO A 139 5.85 19.18 -15.06
N ASP A 140 7.07 18.92 -15.50
CA ASP A 140 7.39 18.30 -16.79
C ASP A 140 7.44 16.77 -16.73
N GLY A 141 7.08 16.17 -15.59
CA GLY A 141 7.07 14.73 -15.36
C GLY A 141 8.44 14.12 -15.05
N ASN A 142 9.50 14.92 -14.87
CA ASN A 142 10.79 14.44 -14.36
C ASN A 142 10.81 14.39 -12.82
N LEU A 143 11.90 13.93 -12.21
CA LEU A 143 12.05 13.94 -10.75
C LEU A 143 12.97 15.06 -10.29
N PHE A 144 12.64 15.70 -9.18
CA PHE A 144 13.60 16.38 -8.33
C PHE A 144 14.09 15.44 -7.25
N ALA A 145 15.37 15.55 -6.91
CA ALA A 145 15.98 14.84 -5.79
C ALA A 145 16.84 15.80 -4.96
N SER A 146 16.57 15.91 -3.66
CA SER A 146 17.39 16.74 -2.77
C SER A 146 18.63 15.99 -2.31
N ASN A 147 19.75 16.69 -2.23
CA ASN A 147 21.02 16.16 -1.76
C ASN A 147 21.55 17.05 -0.63
N PRO A 148 21.28 16.68 0.63
CA PRO A 148 21.67 17.47 1.81
C PRO A 148 23.11 17.28 2.28
N PHE A 149 23.85 16.36 1.65
CA PHE A 149 25.16 15.93 2.13
C PHE A 149 26.12 15.81 0.96
N GLY A 150 26.59 16.94 0.44
CA GLY A 150 27.71 16.92 -0.49
C GLY A 150 28.90 16.14 0.11
N THR A 151 29.32 15.06 -0.54
CA THR A 151 30.43 14.26 -0.04
C THR A 151 31.73 14.98 -0.36
N ASN A 152 32.57 15.19 0.66
CA ASN A 152 33.97 15.65 0.54
C ASN A 152 34.25 17.16 0.48
N GLY A 153 33.39 18.03 1.03
CA GLY A 153 33.74 19.44 1.26
C GLY A 153 33.92 20.30 -0.01
N PHE A 154 33.63 19.72 -1.17
CA PHE A 154 33.58 20.38 -2.49
C PHE A 154 32.27 20.10 -3.24
N GLU A 155 31.56 19.02 -2.92
CA GLU A 155 30.19 18.79 -3.40
C GLU A 155 29.24 19.70 -2.63
N LYS A 156 28.45 20.47 -3.37
CA LYS A 156 27.55 21.49 -2.82
C LYS A 156 26.21 20.84 -2.47
N ASP A 157 25.57 21.36 -1.44
CA ASP A 157 24.16 21.10 -1.19
C ASP A 157 23.35 21.55 -2.41
N ASN A 158 22.58 20.61 -2.97
CA ASN A 158 21.91 20.85 -4.23
C ASN A 158 20.61 20.06 -4.37
N ILE A 159 19.88 20.40 -5.42
CA ILE A 159 18.71 19.68 -5.90
C ILE A 159 19.03 19.24 -7.32
N TYR A 160 18.98 17.95 -7.56
CA TYR A 160 19.11 17.36 -8.88
C TYR A 160 17.77 17.32 -9.60
N LYS A 161 17.81 17.46 -10.91
CA LYS A 161 16.71 17.08 -11.81
C LYS A 161 17.10 15.80 -12.55
N VAL A 162 16.32 14.75 -12.38
CA VAL A 162 16.53 13.42 -12.96
C VAL A 162 15.55 13.24 -14.11
N ASN A 163 16.08 12.99 -15.30
CA ASN A 163 15.29 12.70 -16.48
C ASN A 163 14.79 11.25 -16.44
N ILE A 164 13.49 11.05 -16.27
CA ILE A 164 12.90 9.71 -16.08
C ILE A 164 13.07 8.82 -17.33
N SER A 165 13.13 9.43 -18.52
CA SER A 165 13.23 8.67 -19.78
C SER A 165 14.63 8.14 -20.06
N THR A 166 15.66 8.82 -19.57
CA THR A 166 17.07 8.49 -19.86
C THR A 166 17.84 8.00 -18.63
N GLY A 167 17.35 8.27 -17.42
CA GLY A 167 18.10 8.07 -16.17
C GLY A 167 19.19 9.12 -15.92
N GLY A 168 19.48 9.99 -16.88
CA GLY A 168 20.44 11.07 -16.72
C GLY A 168 19.96 12.10 -15.70
N PHE A 169 20.87 12.64 -14.90
CA PHE A 169 20.56 13.70 -13.95
C PHE A 169 21.54 14.86 -14.09
N SER A 170 21.09 16.04 -13.70
CA SER A 170 21.90 17.27 -13.66
C SER A 170 21.56 18.08 -12.44
N GLU A 171 22.53 18.83 -11.93
CA GLU A 171 22.28 19.85 -10.92
C GLU A 171 21.26 20.87 -11.44
N PHE A 172 20.21 21.13 -10.67
CA PHE A 172 19.11 22.03 -11.03
C PHE A 172 19.15 23.31 -10.19
N ILE A 173 19.29 23.17 -8.88
CA ILE A 173 19.51 24.27 -7.95
C ILE A 173 20.73 23.91 -7.11
N ALA A 174 21.69 24.82 -7.00
CA ALA A 174 22.89 24.66 -6.18
C ALA A 174 23.01 25.82 -5.20
N GLU A 175 23.77 25.60 -4.12
CA GLU A 175 24.27 26.72 -3.32
C GLU A 175 25.10 27.67 -4.21
N PRO A 176 24.75 28.97 -4.28
CA PRO A 176 25.56 29.94 -5.01
C PRO A 176 26.97 30.00 -4.44
N ASP A 177 27.98 29.98 -5.31
CA ASP A 177 29.37 29.95 -4.85
C ASP A 177 29.73 31.21 -4.03
N PRO A 178 30.09 31.07 -2.74
CA PRO A 178 30.34 32.21 -1.88
C PRO A 178 31.57 33.04 -2.31
N LEU A 179 32.47 32.48 -3.13
CA LEU A 179 33.62 33.21 -3.66
C LEU A 179 33.24 34.15 -4.82
N PHE A 180 32.18 33.83 -5.56
CA PHE A 180 31.72 34.61 -6.71
C PHE A 180 30.47 35.45 -6.40
N PHE A 181 29.70 35.04 -5.40
CA PHE A 181 28.50 35.72 -4.92
C PHE A 181 28.61 35.94 -3.42
N PRO A 182 29.36 36.96 -2.96
CA PRO A 182 29.55 37.21 -1.53
C PRO A 182 28.26 37.61 -0.80
N ASN A 183 27.20 37.95 -1.55
CA ASN A 183 25.85 38.19 -1.03
C ASN A 183 24.83 37.52 -1.97
N PRO A 184 24.67 36.18 -1.87
CA PRO A 184 23.78 35.46 -2.78
C PRO A 184 22.33 35.77 -2.44
N THR A 185 21.42 35.75 -3.42
CA THR A 185 19.99 36.03 -3.17
C THR A 185 19.29 34.99 -2.29
N TYR A 186 19.89 33.81 -2.11
CA TYR A 186 19.47 32.75 -1.20
C TYR A 186 20.68 31.91 -0.78
N ARG A 187 20.55 31.14 0.30
CA ARG A 187 21.50 30.08 0.67
C ARG A 187 20.78 28.73 0.74
N LEU A 188 21.22 27.79 -0.08
CA LEU A 188 20.75 26.41 -0.03
C LEU A 188 21.70 25.62 0.86
N ILE A 189 21.23 25.27 2.06
CA ILE A 189 21.98 24.55 3.08
C ILE A 189 21.12 23.36 3.48
N ASN A 190 21.68 22.16 3.31
CA ASN A 190 21.09 20.92 3.73
C ASN A 190 19.62 20.80 3.28
N PRO A 191 19.35 20.83 1.95
CA PRO A 191 18.00 20.71 1.40
C PRO A 191 17.41 19.32 1.65
N ARG A 192 16.19 19.28 2.15
CA ARG A 192 15.54 18.08 2.69
C ARG A 192 14.27 17.79 1.92
N GLY A 193 13.11 17.84 2.57
CA GLY A 193 11.79 17.66 1.98
C GLY A 193 11.57 18.59 0.80
N LEU A 194 11.03 18.02 -0.28
CA LEU A 194 10.63 18.72 -1.49
C LEU A 194 9.11 18.61 -1.65
N ALA A 195 8.48 19.68 -2.10
CA ALA A 195 7.08 19.66 -2.52
C ALA A 195 6.89 20.54 -3.75
N VAL A 196 6.02 20.13 -4.68
CA VAL A 196 5.74 20.90 -5.90
C VAL A 196 4.26 21.26 -5.93
N ALA A 197 3.97 22.55 -6.07
CA ALA A 197 2.61 23.07 -6.27
C ALA A 197 2.57 23.95 -7.53
N GLY A 198 1.85 23.51 -8.56
CA GLY A 198 1.86 24.20 -9.85
C GLY A 198 3.27 24.28 -10.44
N ASN A 199 3.79 25.49 -10.66
CA ASN A 199 5.16 25.71 -11.13
C ASN A 199 6.13 26.14 -10.02
N THR A 200 5.77 25.94 -8.75
CA THR A 200 6.62 26.31 -7.60
C THR A 200 7.16 25.05 -6.93
N LEU A 201 8.47 24.97 -6.79
CA LEU A 201 9.18 24.00 -5.97
C LEU A 201 9.44 24.62 -4.59
N TYR A 202 8.96 23.96 -3.54
CA TYR A 202 9.22 24.27 -2.15
C TYR A 202 10.30 23.35 -1.62
N VAL A 203 11.24 23.92 -0.88
CA VAL A 203 12.41 23.21 -0.37
C VAL A 203 12.53 23.46 1.12
N ALA A 204 12.46 22.41 1.92
CA ALA A 204 12.83 22.48 3.33
C ALA A 204 14.36 22.62 3.41
N ASN A 205 14.81 23.81 3.80
CA ASN A 205 16.20 24.22 3.87
C ASN A 205 16.63 24.26 5.33
N ARG A 206 17.40 23.26 5.76
CA ARG A 206 17.75 23.10 7.17
C ARG A 206 19.06 23.82 7.50
N ASP A 207 19.10 24.62 8.56
CA ASP A 207 20.39 25.12 9.05
C ASP A 207 21.19 23.99 9.74
N SER A 208 22.43 23.80 9.29
CA SER A 208 23.40 22.85 9.88
C SER A 208 24.36 23.52 10.88
N MET A 209 24.35 24.86 11.00
CA MET A 209 25.34 25.62 11.77
C MET A 209 24.94 25.90 13.22
N GLY A 210 23.90 25.24 13.74
CA GLY A 210 23.56 25.25 15.16
C GLY A 210 22.90 26.53 15.66
N THR A 211 22.39 27.39 14.75
CA THR A 211 21.64 28.60 15.13
C THR A 211 20.13 28.39 15.23
N SER A 212 19.67 27.15 15.01
CA SER A 212 18.30 26.65 15.11
C SER A 212 17.31 27.15 14.07
N THR A 213 17.69 28.05 13.16
CA THR A 213 16.73 28.71 12.26
C THR A 213 16.91 28.20 10.83
N GLY A 214 15.99 27.36 10.36
CA GLY A 214 15.91 26.93 8.96
C GLY A 214 14.76 27.62 8.25
N SER A 215 14.56 27.30 6.97
CA SER A 215 13.53 27.98 6.18
C SER A 215 12.93 27.10 5.08
N ILE A 216 11.82 27.56 4.50
CA ILE A 216 11.20 26.93 3.34
C ILE A 216 11.41 27.86 2.14
N LEU A 217 12.33 27.48 1.25
CA LEU A 217 12.66 28.27 0.06
C LEU A 217 11.72 27.96 -1.09
N ARG A 218 11.42 28.97 -1.94
CA ARG A 218 10.62 28.80 -3.15
C ARG A 218 11.45 29.03 -4.42
N PHE A 219 11.30 28.11 -5.36
CA PHE A 219 11.93 28.19 -6.68
C PHE A 219 10.91 27.97 -7.79
N ASP A 220 11.16 28.56 -8.96
CA ASP A 220 10.47 28.21 -10.18
C ASP A 220 10.85 26.78 -10.57
N ALA A 221 9.89 25.87 -10.63
CA ALA A 221 10.11 24.46 -10.91
C ALA A 221 10.53 24.19 -12.38
N THR A 222 10.37 25.17 -13.27
CA THR A 222 10.84 25.06 -14.66
C THR A 222 12.27 25.58 -14.79
N THR A 223 12.56 26.75 -14.22
CA THR A 223 13.84 27.46 -14.46
C THR A 223 14.86 27.36 -13.33
N GLY A 224 14.45 26.91 -12.14
CA GLY A 224 15.28 26.90 -10.93
C GLY A 224 15.49 28.29 -10.33
N ALA A 225 14.77 29.31 -10.80
CA ALA A 225 14.93 30.68 -10.32
C ALA A 225 14.35 30.83 -8.91
N TYR A 226 15.09 31.44 -8.00
CA TYR A 226 14.60 31.76 -6.66
C TYR A 226 13.47 32.81 -6.73
N LEU A 227 12.36 32.53 -6.07
CA LEU A 227 11.12 33.34 -6.20
C LEU A 227 10.99 34.42 -5.13
N ASP A 228 11.77 34.36 -4.06
CA ASP A 228 11.63 35.27 -2.91
C ASP A 228 12.64 36.44 -2.94
N ALA A 229 13.27 36.67 -4.10
CA ALA A 229 14.21 37.77 -4.29
C ALA A 229 13.52 39.14 -4.10
N GLY A 230 13.99 39.93 -3.14
CA GLY A 230 13.52 41.30 -2.89
C GLY A 230 12.51 41.45 -1.75
N ILE A 231 12.18 40.37 -1.03
CA ILE A 231 11.30 40.39 0.14
C ILE A 231 12.08 40.78 1.39
N GLY A 232 12.77 41.93 1.40
CA GLY A 232 13.38 42.54 2.61
C GLY A 232 14.39 41.73 3.44
N ALA A 233 14.58 40.45 3.15
CA ALA A 233 15.44 39.53 3.87
C ALA A 233 16.88 39.89 3.56
N ASP A 234 17.66 40.17 4.60
CA ASP A 234 19.10 40.11 4.47
C ASP A 234 19.45 38.65 4.11
N PRO A 235 20.00 38.38 2.91
CA PRO A 235 20.30 37.01 2.49
C PRO A 235 21.36 36.33 3.37
N LEU A 236 22.02 37.09 4.25
CA LEU A 236 22.99 36.63 5.22
C LEU A 236 22.36 36.24 6.58
N THR A 237 21.11 36.60 6.83
CA THR A 237 20.35 36.13 7.99
C THR A 237 19.26 35.16 7.54
N ILE A 238 19.40 33.90 7.92
CA ILE A 238 18.45 32.80 7.66
C ILE A 238 17.05 33.05 8.31
N ASN A 239 16.85 34.22 8.93
CA ASN A 239 15.73 34.53 9.83
C ASN A 239 14.54 35.27 9.19
N ASP A 240 14.63 35.69 7.92
CA ASP A 240 13.64 36.62 7.31
C ASP A 240 12.87 36.00 6.13
N ASP A 241 12.65 34.69 6.11
CA ASP A 241 11.87 34.07 5.05
C ASP A 241 10.34 34.31 5.19
N VAL A 242 9.69 34.28 4.03
CA VAL A 242 8.26 34.49 3.72
C VAL A 242 7.29 33.78 4.67
N PHE A 243 7.67 32.61 5.21
CA PHE A 243 6.79 31.79 6.06
C PHE A 243 7.14 31.86 7.55
N GLY A 244 8.09 32.71 7.94
CA GLY A 244 8.60 32.80 9.31
C GLY A 244 9.67 31.76 9.64
N ASN A 245 10.19 31.85 10.85
CA ASN A 245 11.33 31.07 11.34
C ASN A 245 10.92 29.61 11.64
N PHE A 246 11.27 28.66 10.78
CA PHE A 246 11.03 27.23 11.02
C PHE A 246 12.27 26.59 11.64
N ASP A 247 12.13 26.04 12.84
CA ASP A 247 13.25 25.34 13.48
C ASP A 247 13.58 24.02 12.74
N ASN A 248 14.52 24.02 11.79
CA ASN A 248 14.91 22.87 10.96
C ASN A 248 13.71 22.17 10.26
N PRO A 249 13.13 22.75 9.21
CA PRO A 249 12.14 22.03 8.40
C PRO A 249 12.79 20.79 7.77
N MET A 250 12.07 19.66 7.80
CA MET A 250 12.55 18.37 7.30
C MET A 250 11.68 17.80 6.20
N ALA A 251 10.38 17.75 6.44
CA ALA A 251 9.42 17.09 5.57
C ALA A 251 8.38 18.10 5.07
N LEU A 252 8.05 18.00 3.79
CA LEU A 252 7.04 18.84 3.14
C LEU A 252 6.04 17.94 2.41
N HIS A 253 4.77 18.35 2.42
CA HIS A 253 3.74 17.75 1.57
C HIS A 253 2.79 18.82 1.07
N PHE A 254 2.54 18.85 -0.25
CA PHE A 254 1.55 19.75 -0.84
C PHE A 254 0.21 19.03 -1.02
N ASN A 255 -0.83 19.55 -0.39
CA ASN A 255 -2.19 19.07 -0.57
C ASN A 255 -2.93 19.94 -1.60
N ALA A 256 -3.09 19.41 -2.81
CA ALA A 256 -3.77 20.10 -3.91
C ALA A 256 -5.26 20.37 -3.65
N SER A 257 -5.93 19.59 -2.79
CA SER A 257 -7.37 19.74 -2.53
C SER A 257 -7.69 20.94 -1.64
N THR A 258 -6.78 21.28 -0.73
CA THR A 258 -6.87 22.42 0.19
C THR A 258 -5.97 23.57 -0.24
N ASN A 259 -5.08 23.34 -1.21
CA ASN A 259 -4.02 24.26 -1.61
C ASN A 259 -3.15 24.67 -0.40
N THR A 260 -2.80 23.68 0.43
CA THR A 260 -1.98 23.88 1.63
C THR A 260 -0.66 23.13 1.53
N LEU A 261 0.39 23.69 2.14
CA LEU A 261 1.67 23.01 2.34
C LEU A 261 1.78 22.60 3.82
N THR A 262 1.90 21.32 4.07
CA THR A 262 2.19 20.79 5.41
C THR A 262 3.70 20.68 5.59
N ALA A 263 4.22 21.22 6.69
CA ALA A 263 5.64 21.20 7.01
C ALA A 263 5.88 20.56 8.39
N GLY A 264 6.85 19.65 8.44
CA GLY A 264 7.34 19.04 9.66
C GLY A 264 8.69 19.58 10.06
N VAL A 265 8.85 19.94 11.32
CA VAL A 265 10.10 20.49 11.85
C VAL A 265 10.78 19.55 12.83
N PHE A 266 12.11 19.64 12.91
CA PHE A 266 12.96 18.84 13.80
C PHE A 266 13.74 19.72 14.78
N GLY A 267 13.96 19.25 16.01
CA GLY A 267 14.73 19.99 17.02
C GLY A 267 13.86 20.59 18.12
N GLY A 268 14.13 21.82 18.56
CA GLY A 268 13.51 22.41 19.76
C GLY A 268 11.98 22.52 19.71
N GLY A 269 11.42 22.70 18.51
CA GLY A 269 9.98 22.79 18.28
C GLY A 269 9.27 21.46 18.07
N GLN A 270 9.81 20.50 17.28
CA GLN A 270 9.16 19.20 16.95
C GLN A 270 7.64 19.29 16.68
N ASP A 271 7.25 20.17 15.76
CA ASP A 271 5.87 20.55 15.48
C ASP A 271 5.46 20.21 14.04
N LEU A 272 4.15 20.33 13.78
CA LEU A 272 3.60 20.34 12.42
C LEU A 272 2.94 21.68 12.14
N PHE A 273 3.16 22.18 10.94
CA PHE A 273 2.57 23.42 10.44
C PHE A 273 1.80 23.15 9.15
N GLU A 274 0.70 23.87 8.96
CA GLU A 274 -0.03 23.99 7.72
C GLU A 274 0.07 25.43 7.22
N ILE A 275 0.40 25.59 5.95
CA ILE A 275 0.62 26.87 5.29
C ILE A 275 -0.41 27.00 4.17
N ASP A 276 -1.28 28.00 4.25
CA ASP A 276 -2.27 28.29 3.22
C ASP A 276 -1.64 29.01 2.02
N LEU A 277 -1.69 28.38 0.84
CA LEU A 277 -1.13 28.96 -0.38
C LEU A 277 -2.15 29.81 -1.16
N ALA A 278 -3.44 29.80 -0.80
CA ALA A 278 -4.48 30.56 -1.51
C ALA A 278 -4.39 32.08 -1.27
N GLY A 279 -3.74 32.52 -0.19
CA GLY A 279 -3.42 33.93 0.10
C GLY A 279 -2.04 34.41 -0.40
N SER A 280 -1.25 33.53 -1.01
CA SER A 280 0.22 33.64 -1.11
C SER A 280 0.81 34.60 -2.15
N ALA A 281 0.00 35.48 -2.75
CA ALA A 281 0.51 36.45 -3.74
C ALA A 281 1.51 37.46 -3.14
N ALA A 282 1.55 37.61 -1.82
CA ALA A 282 2.61 38.31 -1.10
C ALA A 282 2.54 37.94 0.39
N PHE A 283 3.33 36.97 0.86
CA PHE A 283 3.64 37.00 2.28
C PHE A 283 4.57 38.19 2.49
N ALA A 284 4.08 39.22 3.18
CA ALA A 284 4.98 40.23 3.72
C ALA A 284 5.86 39.54 4.78
N PRO A 285 7.18 39.77 4.78
CA PRO A 285 8.05 39.17 5.77
C PRO A 285 7.58 39.64 7.16
N PRO A 286 7.63 38.79 8.19
CA PRO A 286 7.27 39.20 9.54
C PRO A 286 8.13 40.39 9.95
N VAL A 287 7.50 41.55 10.19
CA VAL A 287 8.17 42.80 10.60
C VAL A 287 8.72 42.77 12.03
N SER A 288 8.83 41.60 12.67
CA SER A 288 9.26 41.48 14.07
C SER A 288 9.78 40.08 14.43
N PRO A 289 10.87 39.95 15.22
CA PRO A 289 11.44 38.68 15.70
C PRO A 289 10.60 37.99 16.80
N THR A 290 9.32 38.31 16.89
CA THR A 290 8.38 37.64 17.81
C THR A 290 7.92 36.34 17.16
N ASN A 291 7.98 35.21 17.90
CA ASN A 291 7.56 33.84 17.55
C ASN A 291 6.07 33.68 17.12
N THR A 292 5.51 34.65 16.43
CA THR A 292 4.14 34.64 15.92
C THR A 292 4.23 34.14 14.48
N PRO A 293 3.55 33.03 14.13
CA PRO A 293 3.54 32.52 12.76
C PRO A 293 3.14 33.63 11.77
N ALA A 294 3.79 33.65 10.60
CA ALA A 294 3.41 34.56 9.52
C ALA A 294 1.92 34.36 9.16
N GLU A 295 1.26 35.40 8.65
CA GLU A 295 -0.14 35.32 8.21
C GLU A 295 -0.30 34.16 7.22
N GLY A 296 -1.24 33.24 7.48
CA GLY A 296 -1.43 32.03 6.65
C GLY A 296 -0.68 30.78 7.13
N VAL A 297 0.14 30.86 8.17
CA VAL A 297 0.81 29.71 8.81
C VAL A 297 0.08 29.31 10.09
N THR A 298 -0.40 28.07 10.15
CA THR A 298 -1.11 27.51 11.31
C THR A 298 -0.31 26.36 11.88
N LYS A 299 0.04 26.43 13.15
CA LYS A 299 0.59 25.27 13.88
C LYS A 299 -0.54 24.29 14.19
N ILE A 300 -0.46 23.07 13.67
CA ILE A 300 -1.53 22.05 13.75
C ILE A 300 -1.22 20.93 14.75
N TYR A 301 0.02 20.86 15.23
CA TYR A 301 0.46 19.97 16.31
C TYR A 301 1.50 20.67 17.18
N ASN A 302 1.23 20.73 18.49
CA ASN A 302 1.87 21.56 19.51
C ASN A 302 2.45 20.84 20.75
N PRO A 303 2.41 19.51 20.90
CA PRO A 303 3.15 18.83 21.97
C PRO A 303 4.68 18.78 21.83
N SER A 304 5.28 19.38 20.79
CA SER A 304 6.73 19.28 20.51
C SER A 304 7.26 17.84 20.55
N ASP A 305 6.51 16.93 19.92
CA ASP A 305 6.76 15.48 19.96
C ASP A 305 6.36 14.83 18.63
N THR A 306 6.69 15.47 17.51
CA THR A 306 6.68 14.80 16.19
C THR A 306 7.74 13.71 16.11
N GLY A 307 8.66 13.65 17.07
CA GLY A 307 9.79 12.73 17.06
C GLY A 307 10.82 13.18 16.03
N SER A 308 11.46 12.22 15.39
CA SER A 308 12.49 12.51 14.39
C SER A 308 11.92 12.38 12.99
N ILE A 309 11.13 13.39 12.61
CA ILE A 309 10.34 13.41 11.39
C ILE A 309 11.20 13.43 10.14
N LEU A 310 10.87 12.58 9.15
CA LEU A 310 11.58 12.51 7.86
C LEU A 310 10.66 12.60 6.64
N SER A 311 9.44 12.08 6.73
CA SER A 311 8.44 12.17 5.66
C SER A 311 7.08 12.55 6.20
N ILE A 312 6.30 13.26 5.38
CA ILE A 312 4.89 13.59 5.63
C ILE A 312 4.08 13.20 4.41
N ASP A 313 2.86 12.72 4.64
CA ASP A 313 1.84 12.56 3.61
C ASP A 313 0.46 12.94 4.17
N VAL A 314 -0.47 13.36 3.31
CA VAL A 314 -1.85 13.69 3.68
C VAL A 314 -2.83 12.75 2.97
N ILE A 315 -3.40 11.83 3.73
CA ILE A 315 -4.15 10.68 3.21
C ILE A 315 -5.56 10.71 3.81
N GLY A 316 -6.59 10.66 2.96
CA GLY A 316 -7.98 10.77 3.42
C GLY A 316 -8.27 12.06 4.22
N GLY A 317 -7.50 13.13 3.96
CA GLY A 317 -7.58 14.40 4.70
C GLY A 317 -6.91 14.40 6.07
N GLN A 318 -6.21 13.35 6.46
CA GLN A 318 -5.43 13.27 7.70
C GLN A 318 -3.94 13.35 7.41
N THR A 319 -3.21 14.05 8.27
CA THR A 319 -1.75 14.16 8.19
C THR A 319 -1.08 12.96 8.84
N TYR A 320 -0.15 12.35 8.12
CA TYR A 320 0.69 11.25 8.57
C TYR A 320 2.15 11.65 8.50
N TRP A 321 2.96 11.11 9.42
CA TRP A 321 4.41 11.32 9.36
C TRP A 321 5.19 10.13 9.91
N SER A 322 6.37 9.91 9.35
CA SER A 322 7.31 8.90 9.83
C SER A 322 8.22 9.49 10.89
N SER A 323 8.71 8.66 11.79
CA SER A 323 9.77 9.01 12.74
C SER A 323 10.85 7.94 12.74
N PHE A 324 12.06 8.35 12.39
CA PHE A 324 13.16 7.43 12.14
C PHE A 324 13.68 6.77 13.42
N ASN A 325 13.75 7.54 14.52
CA ASN A 325 14.25 7.07 15.81
C ASN A 325 13.29 6.09 16.50
N THR A 326 11.99 6.19 16.20
CA THR A 326 10.96 5.33 16.81
C THR A 326 10.50 4.20 15.90
N GLY A 327 10.94 4.17 14.64
CA GLY A 327 10.54 3.13 13.69
C GLY A 327 9.03 3.06 13.51
N SER A 328 8.37 4.22 13.52
CA SER A 328 6.91 4.32 13.60
C SER A 328 6.36 5.36 12.62
N VAL A 329 5.10 5.18 12.25
CA VAL A 329 4.29 6.16 11.52
C VAL A 329 3.16 6.62 12.44
N TYR A 330 2.98 7.93 12.50
CA TYR A 330 1.95 8.56 13.30
C TYR A 330 0.90 9.23 12.39
N ARG A 331 -0.30 9.37 12.93
CA ARG A 331 -1.44 10.09 12.34
C ARG A 331 -1.88 11.20 13.29
N LEU A 332 -2.22 12.36 12.76
CA LEU A 332 -2.86 13.44 13.50
C LEU A 332 -4.39 13.21 13.50
N ASP A 333 -4.97 12.84 14.64
CA ASP A 333 -6.41 12.53 14.74
C ASP A 333 -7.27 13.77 14.95
N ALA A 334 -6.74 14.66 15.78
CA ALA A 334 -7.27 15.96 16.11
C ALA A 334 -6.07 16.88 16.38
N VAL A 335 -6.31 18.18 16.51
CA VAL A 335 -5.27 19.12 16.96
C VAL A 335 -4.61 18.55 18.23
N ASP A 336 -3.28 18.50 18.21
CA ASP A 336 -2.43 18.01 19.30
C ASP A 336 -2.62 16.52 19.70
N THR A 337 -3.36 15.73 18.93
CA THR A 337 -3.58 14.30 19.22
C THR A 337 -2.90 13.43 18.16
N LYS A 338 -1.82 12.73 18.54
CA LYS A 338 -1.12 11.77 17.68
C LYS A 338 -1.50 10.33 18.02
N THR A 339 -1.64 9.50 16.99
CA THR A 339 -1.87 8.06 17.11
C THR A 339 -0.84 7.31 16.29
N THR A 340 -0.22 6.27 16.86
CA THR A 340 0.65 5.35 16.11
C THR A 340 -0.19 4.47 15.20
N VAL A 341 0.06 4.50 13.90
CA VAL A 341 -0.66 3.68 12.90
C VAL A 341 0.21 2.57 12.33
N ALA A 342 1.54 2.70 12.42
CA ALA A 342 2.49 1.63 12.14
C ALA A 342 3.67 1.71 13.12
N SER A 343 4.22 0.55 13.50
CA SER A 343 5.36 0.43 14.41
C SER A 343 6.17 -0.83 14.11
N GLY A 344 7.34 -0.96 14.73
CA GLY A 344 8.21 -2.14 14.55
C GLY A 344 9.02 -2.10 13.26
N LEU A 345 9.10 -0.94 12.62
CA LEU A 345 10.01 -0.69 11.50
C LEU A 345 11.42 -0.47 12.08
N GLY A 346 12.45 -0.95 11.40
CA GLY A 346 13.83 -0.71 11.80
C GLY A 346 14.19 0.76 11.68
N ASN A 347 13.71 1.44 10.63
CA ASN A 347 13.80 2.90 10.49
C ASN A 347 12.76 3.38 9.48
N ALA A 348 11.77 4.14 9.94
CA ALA A 348 10.70 4.64 9.07
C ALA A 348 11.15 5.91 8.33
N GLN A 349 11.23 5.84 7.00
CA GLN A 349 11.63 6.95 6.11
C GLN A 349 10.44 7.46 5.28
N GLY A 350 10.50 7.39 3.95
CA GLY A 350 9.48 7.85 3.04
C GLY A 350 8.13 7.21 3.32
N ILE A 351 7.08 8.02 3.23
CA ILE A 351 5.68 7.61 3.23
C ILE A 351 5.07 8.13 1.93
N GLU A 352 4.40 7.26 1.19
CA GLU A 352 3.73 7.65 -0.05
C GLU A 352 2.44 6.86 -0.23
N ALA A 353 1.32 7.56 -0.39
CA ALA A 353 0.05 6.99 -0.82
C ALA A 353 0.06 6.67 -2.32
N ILE A 354 -0.40 5.47 -2.67
CA ILE A 354 -0.62 5.01 -4.03
C ILE A 354 -2.07 4.54 -4.20
N PRO A 355 -2.60 4.47 -5.44
CA PRO A 355 -3.91 3.89 -5.68
C PRO A 355 -3.99 2.52 -5.03
N PHE A 356 -5.13 2.21 -4.43
CA PHE A 356 -5.32 0.91 -3.80
C PHE A 356 -5.11 -0.20 -4.81
N GLN A 357 -4.16 -1.08 -4.50
CA GLN A 357 -3.76 -2.16 -5.39
C GLN A 357 -4.69 -3.37 -5.30
N GLY A 358 -5.83 -3.26 -4.61
CA GLY A 358 -6.52 -4.45 -4.13
C GLY A 358 -5.68 -5.16 -3.07
N ILE A 359 -6.19 -6.25 -2.51
CA ILE A 359 -5.35 -7.25 -1.83
C ILE A 359 -4.60 -8.02 -2.92
N GLY A 360 -3.70 -7.33 -3.62
CA GLY A 360 -2.92 -7.85 -4.73
C GLY A 360 -1.80 -8.76 -4.24
N SER A 361 -2.07 -10.07 -4.18
CA SER A 361 -1.08 -11.14 -4.37
C SER A 361 0.08 -11.28 -3.35
N ALA A 362 -0.07 -10.88 -2.10
CA ALA A 362 0.67 -11.54 -1.02
C ALA A 362 -0.15 -12.75 -0.56
N GLU A 363 0.47 -13.93 -0.47
CA GLU A 363 -0.20 -15.13 0.04
C GLU A 363 -0.40 -14.95 1.56
N GLN A 364 -1.64 -14.78 2.03
CA GLN A 364 -1.95 -14.61 3.44
C GLN A 364 -1.61 -15.89 4.19
N GLU A 365 -0.53 -15.90 4.96
CA GLU A 365 0.01 -17.11 5.60
C GLU A 365 -0.44 -17.22 7.06
N TRP A 366 -0.97 -18.38 7.45
CA TRP A 366 -1.30 -18.68 8.84
C TRP A 366 -0.05 -18.67 9.72
N GLN A 367 -0.11 -18.00 10.88
CA GLN A 367 1.06 -17.73 11.74
C GLN A 367 0.95 -18.33 13.15
N VAL A 368 -0.14 -19.04 13.44
CA VAL A 368 -0.40 -19.59 14.77
C VAL A 368 -0.07 -21.08 14.79
N ASP A 369 0.87 -21.50 15.64
CA ASP A 369 1.21 -22.91 15.90
C ASP A 369 0.20 -23.59 16.84
N ASP A 370 -1.11 -23.38 16.60
CA ASP A 370 -2.21 -23.96 17.37
C ASP A 370 -3.57 -23.73 16.67
N PHE A 371 -4.66 -24.11 17.34
CA PHE A 371 -6.03 -23.71 17.05
C PHE A 371 -6.18 -22.19 16.97
N GLY A 372 -6.93 -21.72 15.97
CA GLY A 372 -7.22 -20.31 15.86
C GLY A 372 -8.35 -19.99 14.89
N ASN A 373 -8.87 -18.77 15.04
CA ASN A 373 -9.95 -18.25 14.21
C ASN A 373 -9.37 -17.70 12.89
N TRP A 374 -9.94 -18.13 11.77
CA TRP A 374 -9.69 -17.60 10.43
C TRP A 374 -9.93 -16.08 10.39
N ASP A 375 -11.01 -15.60 11.00
CA ASP A 375 -11.48 -14.21 10.91
C ASP A 375 -10.63 -13.23 11.76
N VAL A 376 -9.74 -13.76 12.61
CA VAL A 376 -8.82 -12.94 13.40
C VAL A 376 -7.59 -12.62 12.57
N GLY A 377 -7.53 -11.41 12.04
CA GLY A 377 -6.45 -10.96 11.16
C GLY A 377 -5.04 -11.09 11.74
N ALA A 378 -4.88 -11.05 13.07
CA ALA A 378 -3.59 -11.25 13.73
C ALA A 378 -3.05 -12.70 13.65
N ASN A 379 -3.88 -13.66 13.25
CA ASN A 379 -3.47 -15.05 13.03
C ASN A 379 -2.86 -15.26 11.63
N TRP A 380 -2.89 -14.24 10.76
CA TRP A 380 -2.44 -14.29 9.38
C TRP A 380 -1.39 -13.23 9.08
N LEU A 381 -0.35 -13.63 8.37
CA LEU A 381 0.53 -12.71 7.68
C LEU A 381 -0.30 -12.04 6.59
N PHE A 382 -0.27 -10.71 6.53
CA PHE A 382 -1.04 -9.92 5.55
C PHE A 382 -2.58 -9.93 5.77
N GLY A 383 -3.03 -10.25 6.99
CA GLY A 383 -4.44 -10.17 7.39
C GLY A 383 -5.27 -11.39 7.00
N SER A 384 -6.49 -11.49 7.55
CA SER A 384 -7.38 -12.62 7.27
C SER A 384 -7.83 -12.60 5.80
N PRO A 385 -7.68 -13.71 5.05
CA PRO A 385 -8.14 -13.81 3.68
C PRO A 385 -9.67 -13.94 3.57
N ASP A 386 -10.33 -12.91 3.03
CA ASP A 386 -11.78 -12.87 2.74
C ASP A 386 -12.10 -11.99 1.50
N SER A 387 -11.71 -12.43 0.30
CA SER A 387 -12.10 -11.82 -0.97
C SER A 387 -11.84 -12.75 -2.16
N ASP A 388 -12.42 -12.42 -3.32
CA ASP A 388 -12.20 -13.06 -4.62
C ASP A 388 -10.80 -12.81 -5.23
N VAL A 389 -9.93 -12.08 -4.53
CA VAL A 389 -8.50 -11.92 -4.84
C VAL A 389 -7.58 -12.54 -3.77
N ALA A 390 -8.12 -12.97 -2.61
CA ALA A 390 -7.34 -13.44 -1.48
C ALA A 390 -6.72 -14.83 -1.71
N ARG A 391 -5.48 -15.02 -1.25
CA ARG A 391 -4.68 -16.23 -1.45
C ARG A 391 -4.20 -16.76 -0.09
N ALA A 392 -4.97 -17.64 0.53
CA ALA A 392 -4.64 -18.22 1.84
C ALA A 392 -3.54 -19.31 1.73
N LEU A 393 -2.54 -19.25 2.62
CA LEU A 393 -1.53 -20.27 2.85
C LEU A 393 -1.63 -20.83 4.26
N LEU A 394 -1.91 -22.14 4.34
CA LEU A 394 -1.76 -22.94 5.54
C LEU A 394 -0.40 -23.66 5.46
N GLY A 395 0.64 -22.94 5.89
CA GLY A 395 2.06 -23.26 5.68
C GLY A 395 2.73 -23.98 6.84
N GLY A 396 4.04 -23.78 7.00
CA GLY A 396 4.89 -24.59 7.87
C GLY A 396 4.78 -24.33 9.38
N VAL A 397 3.93 -23.39 9.81
CA VAL A 397 3.95 -22.92 11.22
C VAL A 397 3.53 -23.99 12.21
N ILE A 398 2.55 -24.84 11.88
CA ILE A 398 2.05 -25.85 12.81
C ILE A 398 3.03 -27.03 12.96
N GLN A 399 3.29 -27.43 14.21
CA GLN A 399 4.17 -28.56 14.55
C GLN A 399 3.39 -29.84 14.90
N ALA A 400 2.07 -29.75 15.05
CA ALA A 400 1.14 -30.85 15.25
C ALA A 400 -0.18 -30.57 14.49
N PRO A 401 -1.08 -31.55 14.30
CA PRO A 401 -2.39 -31.30 13.70
C PRO A 401 -3.15 -30.16 14.39
N ALA A 402 -3.64 -29.20 13.60
CA ALA A 402 -4.32 -28.01 14.11
C ALA A 402 -5.62 -27.73 13.34
N THR A 403 -6.54 -27.02 14.00
CA THR A 403 -7.81 -26.59 13.40
C THR A 403 -7.81 -25.08 13.21
N VAL A 404 -8.03 -24.64 11.98
CA VAL A 404 -8.34 -23.24 11.65
C VAL A 404 -9.85 -23.16 11.49
N TYR A 405 -10.53 -22.49 12.40
CA TYR A 405 -11.99 -22.43 12.36
C TYR A 405 -12.50 -21.09 11.82
N MET A 406 -13.63 -21.10 11.12
CA MET A 406 -14.36 -19.89 10.70
C MET A 406 -15.81 -19.94 11.18
N ASP A 407 -16.27 -18.84 11.76
CA ASP A 407 -17.65 -18.69 12.23
C ASP A 407 -18.51 -17.88 11.25
N ALA A 408 -17.86 -17.16 10.32
CA ALA A 408 -18.47 -16.42 9.22
C ALA A 408 -18.23 -17.11 7.86
N ALA A 409 -18.99 -16.67 6.84
CA ALA A 409 -18.70 -17.02 5.47
C ALA A 409 -17.48 -16.23 4.98
N ASN A 410 -16.50 -16.92 4.42
CA ASN A 410 -15.28 -16.32 3.88
C ASN A 410 -15.11 -16.67 2.40
N THR A 411 -14.51 -15.77 1.62
CA THR A 411 -14.20 -15.98 0.19
C THR A 411 -12.70 -16.00 -0.05
N VAL A 412 -12.22 -16.93 -0.88
CA VAL A 412 -10.82 -16.95 -1.33
C VAL A 412 -10.68 -17.28 -2.82
N LYS A 413 -9.71 -16.63 -3.46
CA LYS A 413 -9.20 -17.01 -4.80
C LYS A 413 -8.39 -18.29 -4.76
N SER A 414 -7.52 -18.43 -3.75
CA SER A 414 -6.76 -19.66 -3.58
C SER A 414 -6.57 -20.07 -2.13
N LEU A 415 -6.51 -21.38 -1.92
CA LEU A 415 -6.13 -22.00 -0.66
C LEU A 415 -5.01 -23.01 -0.89
N ARG A 416 -3.84 -22.79 -0.28
CA ARG A 416 -2.70 -23.69 -0.36
C ARG A 416 -2.43 -24.35 1.00
N PHE A 417 -2.28 -25.66 0.97
CA PHE A 417 -1.76 -26.45 2.09
C PHE A 417 -0.33 -26.87 1.80
N ASP A 418 0.58 -26.50 2.70
CA ASP A 418 2.00 -26.84 2.61
C ASP A 418 2.57 -27.14 4.01
N ASN A 419 2.04 -28.19 4.62
CA ASN A 419 2.56 -28.73 5.86
C ASN A 419 2.38 -30.25 5.90
N ALA A 420 3.36 -30.96 6.47
CA ALA A 420 3.22 -32.40 6.70
C ALA A 420 2.17 -32.72 7.78
N ASN A 421 1.97 -31.81 8.74
CA ASN A 421 0.93 -31.88 9.75
C ASN A 421 -0.43 -31.47 9.18
N LYS A 422 -1.50 -32.08 9.70
CA LYS A 422 -2.86 -31.82 9.23
C LYS A 422 -3.32 -30.42 9.63
N TYR A 423 -3.84 -29.70 8.64
CA TYR A 423 -4.78 -28.61 8.86
C TYR A 423 -6.20 -29.14 8.67
N ALA A 424 -7.07 -28.88 9.65
CA ALA A 424 -8.51 -29.01 9.52
C ALA A 424 -9.13 -27.61 9.45
N VAL A 425 -9.74 -27.26 8.31
CA VAL A 425 -10.52 -26.02 8.20
C VAL A 425 -11.97 -26.34 8.55
N ALA A 426 -12.47 -25.80 9.66
CA ALA A 426 -13.74 -26.19 10.25
C ALA A 426 -14.56 -24.98 10.73
N GLY A 427 -15.71 -25.21 11.37
CA GLY A 427 -16.51 -24.16 12.00
C GLY A 427 -17.95 -24.09 11.47
N ALA A 428 -18.70 -23.10 11.97
CA ALA A 428 -20.11 -22.89 11.61
C ALA A 428 -20.29 -22.06 10.32
N GLY A 429 -19.23 -21.40 9.86
CA GLY A 429 -19.19 -20.63 8.63
C GLY A 429 -19.13 -21.46 7.35
N SER A 430 -18.74 -20.84 6.25
CA SER A 430 -18.58 -21.47 4.94
C SER A 430 -17.40 -20.88 4.17
N LEU A 431 -16.85 -21.62 3.21
CA LEU A 431 -15.75 -21.17 2.37
C LEU A 431 -16.19 -21.12 0.91
N THR A 432 -16.19 -19.93 0.33
CA THR A 432 -16.46 -19.69 -1.09
C THR A 432 -15.16 -19.64 -1.87
N LEU A 433 -15.06 -20.42 -2.94
CA LEU A 433 -13.94 -20.44 -3.88
C LEU A 433 -14.31 -19.63 -5.12
N GLU A 434 -13.83 -18.39 -5.17
CA GLU A 434 -14.18 -17.42 -6.20
C GLU A 434 -12.94 -16.64 -6.62
N ALA A 435 -12.78 -16.44 -7.93
CA ALA A 435 -11.72 -15.65 -8.50
C ALA A 435 -12.30 -14.45 -9.24
N ASP A 436 -11.80 -13.26 -8.93
CA ASP A 436 -12.02 -12.00 -9.68
C ASP A 436 -11.76 -12.20 -11.19
N THR A 437 -10.75 -13.00 -11.50
CA THR A 437 -10.28 -13.34 -12.83
C THR A 437 -9.81 -14.80 -12.90
N GLY A 438 -10.29 -15.52 -13.92
CA GLY A 438 -9.88 -16.91 -14.18
C GLY A 438 -10.64 -17.93 -13.34
N SER A 439 -9.89 -18.79 -12.67
CA SER A 439 -10.42 -19.90 -11.87
C SER A 439 -9.85 -19.85 -10.45
N ALA A 440 -10.64 -20.20 -9.46
CA ALA A 440 -10.16 -20.41 -8.10
C ALA A 440 -9.28 -21.68 -8.02
N LEU A 441 -8.43 -21.77 -6.99
CA LEU A 441 -7.43 -22.83 -6.87
C LEU A 441 -7.29 -23.36 -5.44
N ILE A 442 -7.36 -24.67 -5.27
CA ILE A 442 -6.84 -25.35 -4.08
C ILE A 442 -5.58 -26.13 -4.47
N THR A 443 -4.51 -26.01 -3.69
CA THR A 443 -3.30 -26.82 -3.87
C THR A 443 -2.91 -27.52 -2.58
N VAL A 444 -2.61 -28.81 -2.65
CA VAL A 444 -2.05 -29.59 -1.53
C VAL A 444 -0.66 -30.12 -1.92
N THR A 445 0.36 -29.50 -1.33
CA THR A 445 1.78 -29.75 -1.69
C THR A 445 2.39 -30.84 -0.81
N SER A 446 2.02 -30.87 0.46
CA SER A 446 2.47 -31.85 1.46
C SER A 446 1.29 -32.22 2.38
N GLY A 447 1.40 -33.33 3.12
CA GLY A 447 0.45 -33.68 4.18
C GLY A 447 -0.91 -34.26 3.74
N SER A 448 -1.83 -34.32 4.71
CA SER A 448 -3.21 -34.78 4.53
C SER A 448 -4.16 -33.86 5.29
N HIS A 449 -4.99 -33.12 4.56
CA HIS A 449 -5.76 -31.99 5.07
C HIS A 449 -7.26 -32.16 4.87
N GLU A 450 -8.04 -31.40 5.63
CA GLU A 450 -9.49 -31.54 5.65
C GLU A 450 -10.20 -30.19 5.59
N LEU A 451 -11.29 -30.15 4.81
CA LEU A 451 -12.30 -29.10 4.82
C LEU A 451 -13.56 -29.68 5.45
N GLN A 452 -13.89 -29.27 6.68
CA GLN A 452 -14.99 -29.80 7.49
C GLN A 452 -16.21 -28.86 7.53
N LEU A 453 -16.15 -27.74 6.83
CA LEU A 453 -17.22 -26.75 6.68
C LEU A 453 -17.81 -26.79 5.26
N PRO A 454 -19.01 -26.23 5.01
CA PRO A 454 -19.57 -26.09 3.67
C PRO A 454 -18.64 -25.31 2.74
N VAL A 455 -18.36 -25.87 1.56
CA VAL A 455 -17.58 -25.23 0.49
C VAL A 455 -18.50 -24.89 -0.67
N GLU A 456 -18.42 -23.66 -1.16
CA GLU A 456 -19.19 -23.17 -2.29
C GLU A 456 -18.26 -22.76 -3.43
N LEU A 457 -18.67 -23.00 -4.68
CA LEU A 457 -17.95 -22.49 -5.85
C LEU A 457 -18.62 -21.19 -6.32
N GLY A 458 -17.86 -20.11 -6.38
CA GLY A 458 -18.25 -18.83 -7.00
C GLY A 458 -17.65 -18.65 -8.41
N SER A 459 -16.70 -19.51 -8.79
CA SER A 459 -16.11 -19.57 -10.13
C SER A 459 -15.73 -21.02 -10.47
N ASN A 460 -15.22 -21.27 -11.69
CA ASN A 460 -14.59 -22.57 -11.97
C ASN A 460 -13.40 -22.75 -11.04
N THR A 461 -13.22 -23.96 -10.50
CA THR A 461 -12.20 -24.20 -9.48
C THR A 461 -11.33 -25.38 -9.88
N THR A 462 -10.02 -25.24 -9.70
CA THR A 462 -9.07 -26.35 -9.82
C THR A 462 -8.62 -26.80 -8.44
N VAL A 463 -8.53 -28.10 -8.22
CA VAL A 463 -7.94 -28.72 -7.02
C VAL A 463 -6.74 -29.54 -7.49
N ASN A 464 -5.53 -29.15 -7.10
CA ASN A 464 -4.30 -29.86 -7.44
C ASN A 464 -3.73 -30.56 -6.19
N VAL A 465 -3.63 -31.89 -6.24
CA VAL A 465 -3.17 -32.69 -5.10
C VAL A 465 -1.92 -33.48 -5.49
N ALA A 466 -0.79 -33.15 -4.86
CA ALA A 466 0.50 -33.79 -5.12
C ALA A 466 0.50 -35.29 -4.79
N ALA A 467 1.47 -36.03 -5.35
CA ALA A 467 1.62 -37.45 -5.06
C ALA A 467 1.81 -37.70 -3.56
N GLY A 468 1.08 -38.68 -3.00
CA GLY A 468 1.17 -39.02 -1.58
C GLY A 468 0.46 -38.06 -0.63
N THR A 469 -0.20 -37.01 -1.13
CA THR A 469 -1.00 -36.08 -0.31
C THR A 469 -2.50 -36.35 -0.46
N THR A 470 -3.28 -35.85 0.49
CA THR A 470 -4.74 -36.01 0.51
C THR A 470 -5.47 -34.72 0.85
N LEU A 471 -6.58 -34.45 0.15
CA LEU A 471 -7.57 -33.46 0.55
C LEU A 471 -8.93 -34.14 0.78
N ALA A 472 -9.54 -33.92 1.93
CA ALA A 472 -10.88 -34.42 2.23
C ALA A 472 -11.89 -33.30 2.36
N PHE A 473 -12.98 -33.36 1.58
CA PHE A 473 -14.20 -32.60 1.77
C PHE A 473 -15.14 -33.39 2.69
N ASN A 474 -15.19 -32.99 3.95
CA ASN A 474 -15.92 -33.66 5.02
C ASN A 474 -17.31 -33.07 5.27
N ASN A 475 -17.73 -32.11 4.45
CA ASN A 475 -19.05 -31.46 4.53
C ASN A 475 -19.60 -31.18 3.12
N LEU A 476 -20.62 -30.33 3.03
CA LEU A 476 -21.31 -29.94 1.80
C LEU A 476 -20.34 -29.29 0.80
N LEU A 477 -20.45 -29.67 -0.48
CA LEU A 477 -19.83 -28.99 -1.60
C LEU A 477 -20.93 -28.51 -2.55
N VAL A 478 -21.02 -27.19 -2.77
CA VAL A 478 -22.04 -26.53 -3.58
C VAL A 478 -21.38 -25.99 -4.85
N GLN A 479 -21.78 -26.47 -6.03
CA GLN A 479 -21.12 -26.09 -7.29
C GLN A 479 -21.68 -24.83 -7.94
N ASN A 480 -22.91 -24.43 -7.65
CA ASN A 480 -23.56 -23.25 -8.24
C ASN A 480 -23.48 -23.17 -9.79
N GLY A 481 -23.39 -24.32 -10.48
CA GLY A 481 -23.24 -24.39 -11.93
C GLY A 481 -21.79 -24.30 -12.45
N PHE A 482 -20.80 -24.14 -11.58
CA PHE A 482 -19.38 -24.12 -11.92
C PHE A 482 -18.74 -25.52 -11.94
N THR A 483 -17.62 -25.62 -12.65
CA THR A 483 -16.85 -26.87 -12.78
C THR A 483 -15.76 -26.95 -11.71
N LEU A 484 -15.66 -28.11 -11.06
CA LEU A 484 -14.52 -28.47 -10.21
C LEU A 484 -13.61 -29.43 -10.99
N THR A 485 -12.39 -28.99 -11.29
CA THR A 485 -11.38 -29.81 -11.97
C THR A 485 -10.36 -30.30 -10.97
N ILE A 486 -10.13 -31.61 -10.89
CA ILE A 486 -9.20 -32.24 -9.97
C ILE A 486 -7.99 -32.74 -10.76
N LEU A 487 -6.81 -32.26 -10.37
CA LEU A 487 -5.51 -32.51 -10.99
C LEU A 487 -4.54 -33.13 -9.97
N GLY A 488 -3.41 -33.61 -10.48
CA GLY A 488 -2.34 -34.21 -9.69
C GLY A 488 -2.47 -35.73 -9.60
N SER A 489 -1.70 -36.34 -8.69
CA SER A 489 -1.67 -37.79 -8.51
C SER A 489 -1.87 -38.20 -7.04
N GLY A 490 -2.38 -37.28 -6.22
CA GLY A 490 -2.80 -37.55 -4.86
C GLY A 490 -4.24 -38.05 -4.77
N THR A 491 -4.78 -37.97 -3.56
CA THR A 491 -6.15 -38.43 -3.26
C THR A 491 -7.07 -37.26 -2.92
N VAL A 492 -8.26 -37.22 -3.53
CA VAL A 492 -9.35 -36.35 -3.08
C VAL A 492 -10.50 -37.22 -2.58
N ASN A 493 -10.97 -36.92 -1.37
CA ASN A 493 -12.06 -37.65 -0.73
C ASN A 493 -13.28 -36.75 -0.55
N PHE A 494 -14.45 -37.22 -0.98
CA PHE A 494 -15.74 -36.58 -0.79
C PHE A 494 -16.57 -37.40 0.21
N ASN A 495 -16.41 -37.14 1.50
CA ASN A 495 -17.04 -38.00 2.52
C ASN A 495 -18.53 -37.70 2.73
N ASN A 496 -18.95 -36.43 2.57
CA ASN A 496 -20.32 -35.99 2.86
C ASN A 496 -20.87 -35.00 1.81
N ALA A 497 -20.20 -34.85 0.68
CA ALA A 497 -20.53 -33.83 -0.32
C ALA A 497 -21.82 -34.21 -1.08
N ARG A 498 -22.96 -33.65 -0.66
CA ARG A 498 -24.18 -33.61 -1.47
C ARG A 498 -24.09 -32.44 -2.46
N VAL A 499 -23.83 -32.72 -3.72
CA VAL A 499 -23.83 -31.68 -4.77
C VAL A 499 -25.25 -31.16 -4.97
N LEU A 500 -25.48 -29.88 -4.67
CA LEU A 500 -26.73 -29.17 -4.95
C LEU A 500 -26.44 -27.94 -5.81
N GLY A 501 -27.07 -27.85 -6.98
CA GLY A 501 -27.04 -26.68 -7.84
C GLY A 501 -27.77 -26.95 -9.16
N GLY A 502 -28.77 -26.12 -9.49
CA GLY A 502 -29.47 -26.16 -10.78
C GLY A 502 -28.51 -25.81 -11.94
N ASN A 503 -28.68 -26.51 -13.06
CA ASN A 503 -27.73 -26.71 -14.18
C ASN A 503 -26.43 -27.43 -13.78
N PRO A 504 -25.96 -28.42 -14.58
CA PRO A 504 -25.00 -29.41 -14.12
C PRO A 504 -23.58 -28.82 -14.07
N GLY A 505 -23.19 -28.25 -12.93
CA GLY A 505 -21.78 -28.17 -12.59
C GLY A 505 -21.16 -29.57 -12.67
N SER A 506 -19.93 -29.69 -13.17
CA SER A 506 -19.26 -30.99 -13.37
C SER A 506 -18.09 -31.13 -12.41
N ILE A 507 -17.85 -32.34 -11.93
CA ILE A 507 -16.58 -32.71 -11.28
C ILE A 507 -15.78 -33.52 -12.31
N ILE A 508 -14.63 -33.00 -12.70
CA ILE A 508 -13.75 -33.60 -13.70
C ILE A 508 -12.47 -34.01 -13.00
N ALA A 509 -12.06 -35.27 -13.12
CA ALA A 509 -10.77 -35.73 -12.61
C ALA A 509 -9.82 -36.07 -13.76
N ALA A 510 -8.61 -35.56 -13.68
CA ALA A 510 -7.53 -35.93 -14.59
C ALA A 510 -7.03 -37.37 -14.34
N PRO A 511 -6.43 -38.01 -15.35
CA PRO A 511 -5.76 -39.30 -15.17
C PRO A 511 -4.73 -39.25 -14.04
N GLY A 512 -4.73 -40.27 -13.17
CA GLY A 512 -3.76 -40.40 -12.07
C GLY A 512 -4.25 -39.91 -10.71
N VAL A 513 -5.35 -39.16 -10.64
CA VAL A 513 -6.01 -38.79 -9.37
C VAL A 513 -6.77 -39.99 -8.80
N THR A 514 -6.69 -40.21 -7.48
CA THR A 514 -7.58 -41.14 -6.78
C THR A 514 -8.76 -40.38 -6.18
N LEU A 515 -9.98 -40.71 -6.61
CA LEU A 515 -11.22 -40.18 -6.02
C LEU A 515 -11.90 -41.21 -5.12
N LEU A 516 -12.19 -40.81 -3.89
CA LEU A 516 -12.95 -41.60 -2.91
C LEU A 516 -14.25 -40.88 -2.53
N GLY A 517 -15.28 -41.63 -2.11
CA GLY A 517 -16.55 -41.05 -1.65
C GLY A 517 -17.45 -40.42 -2.72
N ALA A 518 -17.10 -40.56 -4.00
CA ALA A 518 -17.84 -40.00 -5.14
C ALA A 518 -19.25 -40.59 -5.41
N ALA A 519 -19.73 -41.51 -4.57
CA ALA A 519 -21.02 -42.17 -4.74
C ALA A 519 -22.17 -41.17 -4.49
N GLY A 520 -22.62 -40.51 -5.55
CA GLY A 520 -23.64 -39.44 -5.49
C GLY A 520 -23.31 -38.21 -6.34
N LEU A 521 -22.10 -38.14 -6.91
CA LEU A 521 -21.69 -37.06 -7.81
C LEU A 521 -22.31 -37.30 -9.20
N GLY A 522 -23.36 -36.56 -9.56
CA GLY A 522 -23.94 -36.59 -10.89
C GLY A 522 -22.92 -36.11 -11.92
N ALA A 523 -22.61 -36.95 -12.91
CA ALA A 523 -21.66 -36.70 -14.00
C ALA A 523 -20.17 -36.60 -13.60
N LEU A 524 -19.59 -37.73 -13.19
CA LEU A 524 -18.13 -37.91 -13.26
C LEU A 524 -17.72 -38.17 -14.72
N VAL A 525 -17.13 -37.19 -15.40
CA VAL A 525 -16.57 -37.36 -16.74
C VAL A 525 -15.10 -37.74 -16.60
N GLY A 526 -14.82 -39.04 -16.50
CA GLY A 526 -13.46 -39.56 -16.56
C GLY A 526 -12.92 -39.49 -17.98
N THR A 527 -11.81 -38.78 -18.21
CA THR A 527 -11.05 -38.85 -19.47
C THR A 527 -10.20 -40.12 -19.50
N ALA A 528 -10.82 -41.28 -19.33
CA ALA A 528 -10.13 -42.54 -19.54
C ALA A 528 -9.87 -42.69 -21.05
N VAL A 529 -8.62 -42.60 -21.46
CA VAL A 529 -8.19 -43.13 -22.76
C VAL A 529 -8.49 -44.62 -22.73
N PRO A 530 -9.39 -45.16 -23.59
CA PRO A 530 -9.65 -46.58 -23.58
C PRO A 530 -8.37 -47.28 -24.03
N GLU A 531 -7.83 -48.17 -23.20
CA GLU A 531 -6.76 -49.05 -23.66
C GLU A 531 -7.23 -49.80 -24.92
N PRO A 532 -6.35 -50.03 -25.92
CA PRO A 532 -6.73 -50.62 -27.20
C PRO A 532 -7.49 -51.96 -27.12
N GLY A 533 -7.42 -52.66 -25.99
CA GLY A 533 -8.12 -53.92 -25.74
C GLY A 533 -9.63 -53.80 -25.45
N ALA A 534 -10.12 -52.65 -24.97
CA ALA A 534 -11.51 -52.51 -24.55
C ALA A 534 -12.49 -52.38 -25.74
N ALA A 535 -12.03 -51.81 -26.86
CA ALA A 535 -12.83 -51.67 -28.08
C ALA A 535 -13.10 -53.02 -28.77
N ALA A 536 -12.19 -53.98 -28.64
CA ALA A 536 -12.33 -55.32 -29.21
C ALA A 536 -13.43 -56.15 -28.50
N LEU A 537 -13.61 -55.95 -27.18
CA LEU A 537 -14.61 -56.68 -26.40
C LEU A 537 -16.04 -56.15 -26.65
N LEU A 538 -16.20 -54.84 -26.89
CA LEU A 538 -17.49 -54.25 -27.26
C LEU A 538 -17.94 -54.68 -28.67
N LEU A 539 -17.01 -54.80 -29.64
CA LEU A 539 -17.36 -55.30 -30.97
C LEU A 539 -17.72 -56.79 -30.95
N ALA A 540 -17.06 -57.61 -30.14
CA ALA A 540 -17.40 -59.03 -29.97
C ALA A 540 -18.77 -59.23 -29.31
N GLY A 541 -19.12 -58.39 -28.33
CA GLY A 541 -20.44 -58.39 -27.68
C GLY A 541 -21.58 -57.99 -28.61
N CYS A 542 -21.36 -56.98 -29.47
CA CYS A 542 -22.35 -56.56 -30.47
C CYS A 542 -22.56 -57.59 -31.59
N LEU A 543 -21.53 -58.36 -31.98
CA LEU A 543 -21.66 -59.40 -33.00
C LEU A 543 -22.40 -60.65 -32.49
N ALA A 544 -22.19 -61.03 -31.22
CA ALA A 544 -22.91 -62.15 -30.59
C ALA A 544 -24.41 -61.86 -30.40
N GLY A 545 -24.77 -60.59 -30.11
CA GLY A 545 -26.17 -60.15 -29.97
C GLY A 545 -26.97 -60.15 -31.27
N ILE A 546 -26.31 -59.92 -32.42
CA ILE A 546 -26.95 -59.92 -33.75
C ILE A 546 -27.21 -61.35 -34.24
N ILE A 547 -26.36 -62.32 -33.89
CA ILE A 547 -26.54 -63.73 -34.28
C ILE A 547 -27.65 -64.40 -33.44
N ALA A 548 -27.84 -64.01 -32.18
CA ALA A 548 -28.87 -64.59 -31.31
C ALA A 548 -30.32 -64.14 -31.64
N ARG A 549 -30.52 -63.03 -32.36
CA ARG A 549 -31.87 -62.50 -32.68
C ARG A 549 -32.49 -63.03 -33.99
N ARG A 550 -31.84 -63.93 -34.74
CA ARG A 550 -32.37 -64.49 -36.01
C ARG A 550 -32.90 -65.93 -35.97
N ARG A 551 -33.14 -66.51 -34.79
CA ARG A 551 -33.87 -67.80 -34.66
C ARG A 551 -35.07 -67.68 -33.72
N ARG A 552 -36.17 -67.15 -34.25
CA ARG A 552 -37.55 -67.56 -33.94
C ARG A 552 -38.48 -66.79 -34.88
N VAL A 553 -39.12 -67.53 -35.79
CA VAL A 553 -40.51 -67.41 -36.29
C VAL A 553 -40.55 -67.95 -37.74
N TRP A 554 -41.26 -69.09 -37.86
CA TRP A 554 -41.53 -70.01 -38.99
C TRP A 554 -40.42 -70.97 -39.41
#